data_AF-A0A1F4W2W2-F1
#
_entry.id   AF-A0A1F4W2W2-F1
#
_cell.length_a   1.000
_cell.length_b   1.000
_cell.length_c   1.000
_cell.angle_alpha   90.00
_cell.angle_beta   90.00
_cell.angle_gamma   90.00
#
_symmetry.space_group_name_H-M   'P 1'
#
loop_
_entity.id
_entity.type
_entity.pdbx_description
1 polymer ?
#
loop_
_entity_poly.entity_id
_entity_poly.type
_entity_poly.pdbx_seq_one_letter_code
_entity_poly.pdbx_strand_id
1 'polypeptide(L)'
;MFGKHDQIRKILLTLVVATIALSTNFSLAETTQDSDMDGLTDDAEITTYHTDRTKADTDEDGVLDAQEILDNTNPTDPGSNLLNTYKLDVAQPLFRTGSPVMWYIGRISGIAAFVVFTWVTCFGLLMTSKFLLKFKVFSAPTALETHSFSASIIGLALVVIHAGSLMFDSTIKLTLPEILIPFTVIRTFKSALGFDLNLPISLGILATYLALVLVSTSKLRGKVIKPKIWRAIHYTSFGFYLLFLFHGILTGSDSNQLWAQGIYLISVIIVTTLLLVRIFAKKYFIQSIKSQVSAEK
;
A
#
# COMPACT_ATOMS: atom_id res chain seq x y z
N MET A 1 8.83 11.89 -43.16
CA MET A 1 7.47 11.42 -42.85
C MET A 1 7.57 10.31 -41.80
N PHE A 2 7.54 10.63 -40.51
CA PHE A 2 7.64 9.62 -39.44
C PHE A 2 6.35 8.79 -39.42
N GLY A 3 6.46 7.47 -39.61
CA GLY A 3 5.32 6.57 -39.69
C GLY A 3 4.44 6.64 -38.45
N LYS A 4 3.11 6.50 -38.60
CA LYS A 4 2.11 6.59 -37.52
C LYS A 4 2.44 5.74 -36.28
N HIS A 5 3.23 4.67 -36.43
CA HIS A 5 3.74 3.84 -35.32
C HIS A 5 4.75 4.56 -34.40
N ASP A 6 5.55 5.48 -34.94
CA ASP A 6 6.59 6.20 -34.21
C ASP A 6 6.00 7.31 -33.34
N GLN A 7 4.91 7.94 -33.81
CA GLN A 7 4.13 8.91 -33.04
C GLN A 7 3.45 8.27 -31.81
N ILE A 8 2.92 7.05 -31.95
CA ILE A 8 2.30 6.32 -30.85
C ILE A 8 3.35 5.88 -29.82
N ARG A 9 4.54 5.44 -30.28
CA ARG A 9 5.65 5.08 -29.40
C ARG A 9 6.11 6.28 -28.57
N LYS A 10 6.18 7.47 -29.19
CA LYS A 10 6.53 8.73 -28.51
C LYS A 10 5.47 9.14 -27.48
N ILE A 11 4.18 9.15 -27.83
CA ILE A 11 3.10 9.48 -26.87
C ILE A 11 3.10 8.52 -25.67
N LEU A 12 3.27 7.21 -25.91
CA LEU A 12 3.33 6.23 -24.82
C LEU A 12 4.60 6.35 -23.98
N LEU A 13 5.76 6.61 -24.59
CA LEU A 13 6.99 6.92 -23.84
C LEU A 13 6.79 8.20 -23.03
N THR A 14 6.18 9.24 -23.59
CA THR A 14 5.88 10.49 -22.89
C THR A 14 4.90 10.26 -21.76
N LEU A 15 3.89 9.38 -21.89
CA LEU A 15 2.97 9.06 -20.81
C LEU A 15 3.64 8.23 -19.71
N VAL A 16 4.48 7.25 -20.06
CA VAL A 16 5.24 6.46 -19.07
C VAL A 16 6.29 7.33 -18.38
N VAL A 17 7.02 8.16 -19.12
CA VAL A 17 7.99 9.13 -18.58
C VAL A 17 7.29 10.22 -17.78
N ALA A 18 6.11 10.70 -18.19
CA ALA A 18 5.31 11.63 -17.40
C ALA A 18 4.75 10.96 -16.14
N THR A 19 4.42 9.66 -16.18
CA THR A 19 3.99 8.88 -15.00
C THR A 19 5.16 8.72 -14.02
N ILE A 20 6.36 8.41 -14.52
CA ILE A 20 7.60 8.36 -13.74
C ILE A 20 7.95 9.75 -13.21
N ALA A 21 7.83 10.79 -14.03
CA ALA A 21 8.11 12.18 -13.66
C ALA A 21 7.09 12.74 -12.64
N LEU A 22 5.82 12.31 -12.72
CA LEU A 22 4.78 12.67 -11.75
C LEU A 22 4.98 11.92 -10.42
N SER A 23 5.60 10.72 -10.44
CA SER A 23 6.09 10.07 -9.22
C SER A 23 7.40 10.66 -8.69
N THR A 24 8.11 11.49 -9.46
CA THR A 24 9.32 12.20 -8.99
C THR A 24 9.08 13.67 -8.68
N ASN A 25 7.84 14.17 -8.73
CA ASN A 25 7.49 15.47 -8.15
C ASN A 25 7.10 15.31 -6.67
N PHE A 26 7.90 14.53 -5.94
CA PHE A 26 8.00 14.66 -4.50
C PHE A 26 8.66 16.02 -4.29
N SER A 27 7.84 17.04 -4.05
CA SER A 27 8.33 18.32 -3.57
C SER A 27 9.00 18.01 -2.25
N LEU A 28 10.34 18.02 -2.24
CA LEU A 28 11.11 18.06 -1.02
C LEU A 28 10.56 19.27 -0.24
N ALA A 29 9.81 18.98 0.82
CA ALA A 29 9.54 19.94 1.86
C ALA A 29 10.90 20.54 2.26
N GLU A 30 10.91 21.84 2.55
CA GLU A 30 12.10 22.64 2.87
C GLU A 30 13.22 21.80 3.48
N THR A 31 14.33 21.67 2.74
CA THR A 31 15.54 21.02 3.25
C THR A 31 16.14 21.92 4.32
N THR A 32 15.61 21.85 5.53
CA THR A 32 16.40 22.09 6.72
C THR A 32 17.50 21.04 6.71
N GLN A 33 18.76 21.49 6.71
CA GLN A 33 19.93 20.61 6.71
C GLN A 33 19.83 19.63 7.89
N ASP A 34 20.09 18.36 7.64
CA ASP A 34 20.13 17.25 8.60
C ASP A 34 21.42 16.49 8.26
N SER A 35 22.47 16.78 9.03
CA SER A 35 23.86 16.44 8.67
C SER A 35 24.23 15.00 8.99
N ASP A 36 23.53 14.32 9.88
CA ASP A 36 23.74 12.90 10.25
C ASP A 36 22.57 11.97 9.89
N MET A 37 21.48 12.53 9.36
CA MET A 37 20.34 11.84 8.78
C MET A 37 19.54 11.01 9.79
N ASP A 38 19.47 11.45 11.03
CA ASP A 38 18.76 10.76 12.11
C ASP A 38 17.25 11.12 12.17
N GLY A 39 16.86 12.21 11.50
CA GLY A 39 15.49 12.72 11.45
C GLY A 39 15.26 14.02 12.21
N LEU A 40 16.28 14.58 12.87
CA LEU A 40 16.31 15.96 13.35
C LEU A 40 17.00 16.88 12.35
N THR A 41 16.70 18.17 12.43
CA THR A 41 17.34 19.17 11.59
C THR A 41 18.49 19.80 12.38
N ASP A 42 19.62 20.12 11.73
CA ASP A 42 20.78 20.80 12.33
C ASP A 42 20.36 21.98 13.25
N ASP A 43 19.39 22.78 12.79
CA ASP A 43 18.88 23.93 13.55
C ASP A 43 18.12 23.50 14.82
N ALA A 44 17.29 22.47 14.75
CA ALA A 44 16.55 21.94 15.90
C ALA A 44 17.49 21.29 16.92
N GLU A 45 18.50 20.57 16.44
CA GLU A 45 19.54 19.97 17.27
C GLU A 45 20.32 21.04 18.04
N ILE A 46 20.75 22.11 17.38
CA ILE A 46 21.49 23.18 18.05
C ILE A 46 20.59 24.00 19.00
N THR A 47 19.40 24.38 18.54
CA THR A 47 18.58 25.41 19.22
C THR A 47 17.61 24.85 20.26
N THR A 48 17.15 23.61 20.08
CA THR A 48 16.06 23.03 20.88
C THR A 48 16.52 21.85 21.71
N TYR A 49 17.23 20.89 21.10
CA TYR A 49 17.56 19.62 21.73
C TYR A 49 18.99 19.55 22.29
N HIS A 50 19.84 20.48 21.86
CA HIS A 50 21.26 20.59 22.24
C HIS A 50 22.06 19.31 21.97
N THR A 51 21.78 18.66 20.85
CA THR A 51 22.46 17.48 20.32
C THR A 51 23.57 17.85 19.31
N ASP A 52 24.42 16.89 18.96
CA ASP A 52 25.49 17.04 17.97
C ASP A 52 24.98 16.66 16.58
N ARG A 53 24.70 17.67 15.75
CA ARG A 53 24.26 17.53 14.35
C ARG A 53 25.08 16.62 13.43
N THR A 54 26.27 16.20 13.85
CA THR A 54 27.13 15.31 13.06
C THR A 54 27.10 13.86 13.56
N LYS A 55 26.32 13.60 14.60
CA LYS A 55 26.17 12.31 15.25
C LYS A 55 24.69 12.01 15.47
N ALA A 56 24.22 11.05 14.69
CA ALA A 56 22.84 10.56 14.79
C ALA A 56 22.46 9.99 16.18
N ASP A 57 23.45 9.76 17.04
CA ASP A 57 23.35 9.32 18.43
C ASP A 57 24.40 10.13 19.19
N THR A 58 23.97 11.22 19.83
CA THR A 58 24.87 12.21 20.45
C THR A 58 25.61 11.65 21.65
N ASP A 59 24.93 10.82 22.44
CA ASP A 59 25.43 10.31 23.71
C ASP A 59 26.00 8.88 23.64
N GLU A 60 25.95 8.29 22.44
CA GLU A 60 26.54 7.01 22.05
C GLU A 60 25.95 5.81 22.80
N ASP A 61 24.68 5.88 23.18
CA ASP A 61 24.00 4.83 23.92
C ASP A 61 23.30 3.77 23.04
N GLY A 62 23.25 4.03 21.73
CA GLY A 62 22.71 3.16 20.70
C GLY A 62 21.28 3.49 20.26
N VAL A 63 20.67 4.58 20.74
CA VAL A 63 19.40 5.13 20.25
C VAL A 63 19.68 6.43 19.50
N LEU A 64 18.91 6.70 18.43
CA LEU A 64 19.07 7.95 17.68
C LEU A 64 18.42 9.11 18.42
N ASP A 65 18.98 10.31 18.33
CA ASP A 65 18.49 11.49 19.04
C ASP A 65 17.02 11.80 18.70
N ALA A 66 16.68 11.70 17.40
CA ALA A 66 15.30 11.85 16.92
C ALA A 66 14.33 10.84 17.57
N GLN A 67 14.81 9.60 17.77
CA GLN A 67 14.01 8.51 18.34
C GLN A 67 13.82 8.71 19.85
N GLU A 68 14.83 9.22 20.56
CA GLU A 68 14.73 9.54 21.98
C GLU A 68 13.73 10.66 22.26
N ILE A 69 13.70 11.70 21.42
CA ILE A 69 12.70 12.76 21.51
C ILE A 69 11.28 12.20 21.29
N LEU A 70 11.10 11.29 20.33
CA LEU A 70 9.81 10.62 20.09
C LEU A 70 9.38 9.76 21.29
N ASP A 71 10.33 9.14 21.97
CA ASP A 71 10.11 8.30 23.15
C ASP A 71 9.99 9.11 24.45
N ASN A 72 10.09 10.45 24.38
CA ASN A 72 10.18 11.37 25.52
C ASN A 72 11.35 11.03 26.48
N THR A 73 12.47 10.54 25.93
CA THR A 73 13.75 10.41 26.64
C THR A 73 14.68 11.59 26.29
N ASN A 74 15.88 11.61 26.84
CA ASN A 74 16.82 12.71 26.71
C ASN A 74 18.01 12.30 25.81
N PRO A 75 18.15 12.90 24.61
CA PRO A 75 19.18 12.54 23.62
C PRO A 75 20.62 12.91 23.99
N THR A 76 20.84 13.37 25.22
CA THR A 76 22.15 13.75 25.75
C THR A 76 22.47 13.04 27.07
N ASP A 77 21.64 12.08 27.46
CA ASP A 77 21.77 11.28 28.67
C ASP A 77 21.63 9.79 28.34
N PRO A 78 22.77 9.04 28.31
CA PRO A 78 22.79 7.61 27.98
C PRO A 78 21.96 6.72 28.91
N GLY A 79 21.57 7.26 30.07
CA GLY A 79 20.76 6.60 31.08
C GLY A 79 19.25 6.77 30.87
N SER A 80 18.85 7.72 30.02
CA SER A 80 17.46 8.12 29.85
C SER A 80 16.72 7.23 28.85
N ASN A 81 17.45 6.57 27.95
CA ASN A 81 16.86 5.75 26.92
C ASN A 81 16.00 4.60 27.50
N LEU A 82 15.01 4.19 26.72
CA LEU A 82 14.18 3.06 27.11
C LEU A 82 14.96 1.74 27.06
N LEU A 83 16.10 1.65 26.35
CA LEU A 83 16.93 0.44 26.28
C LEU A 83 17.48 0.01 27.64
N ASN A 84 17.84 0.94 28.53
CA ASN A 84 18.24 0.64 29.90
C ASN A 84 17.07 0.14 30.76
N THR A 85 15.85 0.60 30.48
CA THR A 85 14.63 0.03 31.07
C THR A 85 14.37 -1.40 30.57
N TYR A 86 14.72 -1.71 29.31
CA TYR A 86 14.58 -3.06 28.73
C TYR A 86 15.70 -4.04 29.17
N LYS A 87 16.90 -3.56 29.52
CA LYS A 87 18.04 -4.42 29.91
C LYS A 87 17.86 -5.15 31.26
N LEU A 88 16.88 -4.77 32.10
CA LEU A 88 16.62 -5.45 33.38
C LEU A 88 15.40 -6.38 33.38
N ASP A 89 14.76 -6.64 32.24
CA ASP A 89 13.52 -7.44 32.18
C ASP A 89 13.54 -8.53 31.10
N VAL A 90 14.70 -9.18 30.90
CA VAL A 90 14.90 -10.35 30.01
C VAL A 90 14.03 -11.58 30.41
N ALA A 91 13.18 -11.44 31.43
CA ALA A 91 12.19 -12.41 31.86
C ALA A 91 10.73 -12.05 31.50
N GLN A 92 10.47 -10.95 30.77
CA GLN A 92 9.11 -10.57 30.42
C GLN A 92 8.65 -11.26 29.12
N PRO A 93 7.50 -11.97 29.13
CA PRO A 93 6.96 -12.59 27.93
C PRO A 93 6.69 -11.56 26.82
N LEU A 94 7.02 -11.91 25.56
CA LEU A 94 6.67 -11.13 24.35
C LEU A 94 5.18 -10.71 24.30
N PHE A 95 4.31 -11.43 25.01
CA PHE A 95 2.86 -11.23 25.07
C PHE A 95 2.38 -10.70 26.43
N ARG A 96 3.09 -9.75 27.04
CA ARG A 96 2.59 -9.05 28.25
C ARG A 96 1.38 -8.17 27.91
N THR A 97 0.43 -8.09 28.84
CA THR A 97 -0.67 -7.12 28.79
C THR A 97 -0.12 -5.69 28.68
N GLY A 98 -0.36 -5.04 27.54
CA GLY A 98 0.12 -3.69 27.24
C GLY A 98 1.27 -3.59 26.24
N SER A 99 1.85 -4.71 25.75
CA SER A 99 2.89 -4.63 24.73
C SER A 99 2.34 -4.17 23.37
N PRO A 100 3.06 -3.31 22.62
CA PRO A 100 2.63 -2.83 21.31
C PRO A 100 2.82 -3.86 20.20
N VAL A 101 3.16 -5.12 20.51
CA VAL A 101 3.49 -6.15 19.51
C VAL A 101 2.33 -6.37 18.54
N MET A 102 1.10 -6.44 19.05
CA MET A 102 -0.08 -6.64 18.20
C MET A 102 -0.37 -5.43 17.32
N TRP A 103 -0.06 -4.22 17.79
CA TRP A 103 -0.12 -3.00 17.00
C TRP A 103 0.88 -3.06 15.82
N TYR A 104 2.13 -3.44 16.07
CA TYR A 104 3.15 -3.60 15.01
C TYR A 104 2.77 -4.69 14.01
N ILE A 105 2.26 -5.83 14.47
CA ILE A 105 1.78 -6.91 13.58
C ILE A 105 0.65 -6.38 12.69
N GLY A 106 -0.33 -5.67 13.26
CA GLY A 106 -1.44 -5.08 12.50
C GLY A 106 -0.97 -4.05 11.48
N ARG A 107 -0.06 -3.17 11.86
CA ARG A 107 0.54 -2.15 10.98
C ARG A 107 1.32 -2.78 9.82
N ILE A 108 2.27 -3.66 10.10
CA ILE A 108 3.13 -4.30 9.09
C ILE A 108 2.30 -5.17 8.14
N SER A 109 1.41 -6.01 8.67
CA SER A 109 0.56 -6.87 7.84
C SER A 109 -0.44 -6.07 7.00
N GLY A 110 -0.96 -4.95 7.50
CA GLY A 110 -1.84 -4.05 6.76
C GLY A 110 -1.14 -3.38 5.57
N ILE A 111 0.06 -2.83 5.79
CA ILE A 111 0.88 -2.23 4.72
C ILE A 111 1.31 -3.29 3.70
N ALA A 112 1.74 -4.47 4.17
CA ALA A 112 2.09 -5.58 3.30
C ALA A 112 0.90 -6.04 2.46
N ALA A 113 -0.31 -6.13 3.05
CA ALA A 113 -1.52 -6.46 2.31
C ALA A 113 -1.81 -5.41 1.23
N PHE A 114 -1.66 -4.11 1.54
CA PHE A 114 -1.85 -3.02 0.57
C PHE A 114 -0.92 -3.15 -0.65
N VAL A 115 0.38 -3.40 -0.41
CA VAL A 115 1.37 -3.59 -1.48
C VAL A 115 1.03 -4.83 -2.32
N VAL A 116 0.68 -5.95 -1.67
CA VAL A 116 0.32 -7.20 -2.36
C VAL A 116 -0.96 -7.05 -3.19
N PHE A 117 -2.01 -6.38 -2.69
CA PHE A 117 -3.24 -6.20 -3.46
C PHE A 117 -3.09 -5.16 -4.59
N THR A 118 -2.22 -4.16 -4.41
CA THR A 118 -1.77 -3.29 -5.52
C THR A 118 -1.07 -4.12 -6.60
N TRP A 119 -0.13 -4.98 -6.21
CA TRP A 119 0.56 -5.90 -7.12
C TRP A 119 -0.41 -6.83 -7.87
N VAL A 120 -1.38 -7.43 -7.17
CA VAL A 120 -2.44 -8.25 -7.76
C VAL A 120 -3.22 -7.49 -8.83
N THR A 121 -3.57 -6.23 -8.54
CA THR A 121 -4.33 -5.36 -9.46
C THR A 121 -3.51 -5.05 -10.72
N CYS A 122 -2.23 -4.70 -10.55
CA CYS A 122 -1.29 -4.47 -11.66
C CYS A 122 -1.18 -5.70 -12.57
N PHE A 123 -0.98 -6.89 -12.00
CA PHE A 123 -0.88 -8.13 -12.79
C PHE A 123 -2.18 -8.48 -13.52
N GLY A 124 -3.35 -8.22 -12.92
CA GLY A 124 -4.64 -8.39 -13.57
C GLY A 124 -4.80 -7.48 -14.81
N LEU A 125 -4.33 -6.23 -14.72
CA LEU A 125 -4.32 -5.30 -15.85
C LEU A 125 -3.27 -5.67 -16.91
N LEU A 126 -2.09 -6.14 -16.49
CA LEU A 126 -1.01 -6.57 -17.38
C LEU A 126 -1.40 -7.78 -18.23
N MET A 127 -1.94 -8.83 -17.61
CA MET A 127 -2.26 -10.09 -18.30
C MET A 127 -3.40 -9.95 -19.32
N THR A 128 -4.25 -8.93 -19.16
CA THR A 128 -5.34 -8.64 -20.11
C THR A 128 -4.89 -7.73 -21.26
N SER A 129 -3.67 -7.20 -21.19
CA SER A 129 -3.10 -6.25 -22.15
C SER A 129 -2.11 -6.97 -23.09
N LYS A 130 -2.60 -7.45 -24.24
CA LYS A 130 -1.76 -8.10 -25.28
C LYS A 130 -0.55 -7.26 -25.71
N PHE A 131 -0.65 -5.93 -25.61
CA PHE A 131 0.43 -5.00 -25.89
C PHE A 131 1.62 -5.17 -24.92
N LEU A 132 1.35 -5.37 -23.63
CA LEU A 132 2.41 -5.49 -22.62
C LEU A 132 3.05 -6.89 -22.63
N LEU A 133 2.27 -7.92 -22.97
CA LEU A 133 2.81 -9.25 -23.26
C LEU A 133 3.72 -9.29 -24.50
N LYS A 134 3.61 -8.32 -25.41
CA LYS A 134 4.49 -8.22 -26.60
C LYS A 134 5.94 -7.94 -26.22
N PHE A 135 6.19 -7.27 -25.10
CA PHE A 135 7.54 -6.99 -24.61
C PHE A 135 8.21 -8.20 -23.96
N LYS A 136 7.54 -9.37 -23.93
CA LYS A 136 8.05 -10.65 -23.37
C LYS A 136 8.59 -10.55 -21.93
N VAL A 137 8.21 -9.52 -21.17
CA VAL A 137 8.67 -9.33 -19.78
C VAL A 137 8.19 -10.47 -18.88
N PHE A 138 6.95 -10.94 -19.08
CA PHE A 138 6.39 -12.10 -18.39
C PHE A 138 5.69 -13.04 -19.37
N SER A 139 5.81 -14.34 -19.13
CA SER A 139 4.97 -15.34 -19.82
C SER A 139 3.52 -15.22 -19.34
N ALA A 140 2.54 -15.47 -20.21
CA ALA A 140 1.13 -15.43 -19.82
C ALA A 140 0.77 -16.41 -18.68
N PRO A 141 1.32 -17.65 -18.64
CA PRO A 141 1.16 -18.55 -17.50
C PRO A 141 1.73 -17.97 -16.20
N THR A 142 2.96 -17.45 -16.23
CA THR A 142 3.60 -16.85 -15.03
C THR A 142 2.78 -15.67 -14.51
N ALA A 143 2.32 -14.78 -15.39
CA ALA A 143 1.51 -13.63 -14.97
C ALA A 143 0.18 -14.05 -14.32
N LEU A 144 -0.48 -15.10 -14.85
CA LEU A 144 -1.70 -15.66 -14.26
C LEU A 144 -1.41 -16.30 -12.90
N GLU A 145 -0.33 -17.08 -12.80
CA GLU A 145 0.08 -17.75 -11.58
C GLU A 145 0.39 -16.73 -10.49
N THR A 146 1.25 -15.74 -10.77
CA THR A 146 1.58 -14.64 -9.85
C THR A 146 0.32 -13.91 -9.38
N HIS A 147 -0.57 -13.51 -10.30
CA HIS A 147 -1.83 -12.85 -9.94
C HIS A 147 -2.67 -13.71 -8.98
N SER A 148 -2.85 -15.00 -9.30
CA SER A 148 -3.72 -15.90 -8.55
C SER A 148 -3.12 -16.33 -7.21
N PHE A 149 -1.81 -16.59 -7.15
CA PHE A 149 -1.08 -17.00 -5.95
C PHE A 149 -1.02 -15.84 -4.95
N SER A 150 -0.59 -14.65 -5.40
CA SER A 150 -0.51 -13.46 -4.55
C SER A 150 -1.88 -13.08 -3.98
N ALA A 151 -2.95 -13.15 -4.77
CA ALA A 151 -4.29 -12.82 -4.29
C ALA A 151 -4.86 -13.87 -3.31
N SER A 152 -4.75 -15.16 -3.67
CA SER A 152 -5.50 -16.21 -2.98
C SER A 152 -4.82 -16.79 -1.75
N ILE A 153 -3.51 -16.59 -1.60
CA ILE A 153 -2.74 -17.09 -0.45
C ILE A 153 -2.17 -15.92 0.33
N ILE A 154 -1.27 -15.14 -0.27
CA ILE A 154 -0.53 -14.09 0.45
C ILE A 154 -1.47 -12.98 0.93
N GLY A 155 -2.25 -12.38 0.02
CA GLY A 155 -3.13 -11.26 0.34
C GLY A 155 -4.18 -11.61 1.39
N LEU A 156 -4.84 -12.77 1.26
CA LEU A 156 -5.84 -13.21 2.24
C LEU A 156 -5.23 -13.58 3.59
N ALA A 157 -4.05 -14.22 3.61
CA ALA A 157 -3.36 -14.52 4.87
C ALA A 157 -2.97 -13.23 5.62
N LEU A 158 -2.44 -12.23 4.89
CA LEU A 158 -2.11 -10.92 5.47
C LEU A 158 -3.35 -10.21 6.01
N VAL A 159 -4.50 -10.29 5.33
CA VAL A 159 -5.77 -9.73 5.83
C VAL A 159 -6.22 -10.41 7.13
N VAL A 160 -6.08 -11.73 7.23
CA VAL A 160 -6.42 -12.47 8.46
C VAL A 160 -5.48 -12.07 9.61
N ILE A 161 -4.17 -11.98 9.35
CA ILE A 161 -3.19 -11.54 10.34
C ILE A 161 -3.48 -10.10 10.77
N HIS A 162 -3.74 -9.21 9.82
CA HIS A 162 -4.08 -7.81 10.05
C HIS A 162 -5.33 -7.69 10.93
N ALA A 163 -6.47 -8.23 10.49
CA ALA A 163 -7.73 -8.14 11.24
C ALA A 163 -7.65 -8.85 12.60
N GLY A 164 -6.99 -10.00 12.66
CA GLY A 164 -6.83 -10.78 13.90
C GLY A 164 -5.97 -10.06 14.93
N SER A 165 -4.88 -9.40 14.52
CA SER A 165 -4.01 -8.65 15.43
C SER A 165 -4.73 -7.49 16.13
N LEU A 166 -5.68 -6.84 15.45
CA LEU A 166 -6.46 -5.72 16.01
C LEU A 166 -7.39 -6.14 17.15
N MET A 167 -7.67 -7.44 17.31
CA MET A 167 -8.42 -7.95 18.45
C MET A 167 -7.59 -7.95 19.75
N PHE A 168 -6.27 -8.03 19.60
CA PHE A 168 -5.31 -8.10 20.70
C PHE A 168 -4.50 -6.81 20.86
N ASP A 169 -4.75 -5.81 20.01
CA ASP A 169 -4.20 -4.47 20.12
C ASP A 169 -4.59 -3.83 21.46
N SER A 170 -3.68 -3.11 22.11
CA SER A 170 -3.94 -2.55 23.45
C SER A 170 -4.87 -1.33 23.42
N THR A 171 -4.99 -0.65 22.28
CA THR A 171 -5.65 0.65 22.11
C THR A 171 -7.08 0.50 21.59
N ILE A 172 -7.28 -0.19 20.47
CA ILE A 172 -8.57 -0.28 19.77
C ILE A 172 -9.39 -1.49 20.21
N LYS A 173 -8.75 -2.63 20.50
CA LYS A 173 -9.36 -3.89 20.98
C LYS A 173 -10.65 -4.25 20.26
N LEU A 174 -10.58 -4.52 18.95
CA LEU A 174 -11.77 -4.87 18.19
C LEU A 174 -12.31 -6.24 18.59
N THR A 175 -13.62 -6.35 18.75
CA THR A 175 -14.30 -7.63 18.98
C THR A 175 -14.51 -8.40 17.67
N LEU A 176 -14.83 -9.69 17.76
CA LEU A 176 -15.08 -10.52 16.58
C LEU A 176 -16.21 -9.97 15.67
N PRO A 177 -17.36 -9.49 16.20
CA PRO A 177 -18.37 -8.83 15.37
C PRO A 177 -17.84 -7.55 14.70
N GLU A 178 -17.00 -6.78 15.39
CA GLU A 178 -16.45 -5.50 14.90
C GLU A 178 -15.46 -5.66 13.75
N ILE A 179 -14.78 -6.80 13.63
CA ILE A 179 -13.90 -7.10 12.49
C ILE A 179 -14.60 -7.88 11.37
N LEU A 180 -15.80 -8.42 11.61
CA LEU A 180 -16.52 -9.24 10.64
C LEU A 180 -17.74 -8.56 10.04
N ILE A 181 -18.39 -7.63 10.73
CA ILE A 181 -19.67 -7.03 10.30
C ILE A 181 -19.47 -5.53 10.14
N PRO A 182 -19.74 -4.97 8.93
CA PRO A 182 -19.57 -3.53 8.71
C PRO A 182 -20.53 -2.72 9.59
N PHE A 183 -20.09 -1.52 9.95
CA PHE A 183 -20.83 -0.51 10.72
C PHE A 183 -21.17 -0.87 12.17
N THR A 184 -20.49 -1.86 12.75
CA THR A 184 -20.72 -2.30 14.13
C THR A 184 -19.83 -1.61 15.16
N VAL A 185 -18.76 -0.94 14.73
CA VAL A 185 -17.86 -0.18 15.62
C VAL A 185 -18.59 1.10 16.08
N ILE A 186 -19.14 1.06 17.29
CA ILE A 186 -19.85 2.20 17.90
C ILE A 186 -18.92 3.18 18.63
N ARG A 187 -17.68 2.76 18.92
CA ARG A 187 -16.68 3.57 19.64
C ARG A 187 -16.09 4.64 18.71
N THR A 188 -15.97 5.87 19.19
CA THR A 188 -15.39 7.00 18.44
C THR A 188 -13.89 7.07 18.65
N PHE A 189 -13.14 6.46 17.72
CA PHE A 189 -11.71 6.65 17.57
C PHE A 189 -11.45 7.51 16.34
N LYS A 190 -10.50 8.44 16.43
CA LYS A 190 -10.05 9.26 15.31
C LYS A 190 -8.87 8.61 14.61
N SER A 191 -8.87 8.58 13.29
CA SER A 191 -7.71 8.22 12.49
C SER A 191 -6.67 9.34 12.48
N ALA A 192 -5.49 9.07 11.92
CA ALA A 192 -4.44 10.08 11.71
C ALA A 192 -4.98 11.32 10.94
N LEU A 193 -5.92 11.11 10.02
CA LEU A 193 -6.56 12.16 9.22
C LEU A 193 -7.78 12.81 9.92
N GLY A 194 -8.10 12.42 11.16
CA GLY A 194 -9.21 12.98 11.93
C GLY A 194 -10.60 12.39 11.63
N PHE A 195 -10.70 11.31 10.85
CA PHE A 195 -11.98 10.65 10.55
C PHE A 195 -12.36 9.65 11.65
N ASP A 196 -13.66 9.47 11.88
CA ASP A 196 -14.15 8.38 12.75
C ASP A 196 -13.91 7.02 12.11
N LEU A 197 -13.34 6.07 12.86
CA LEU A 197 -12.93 4.77 12.34
C LEU A 197 -14.07 3.84 11.91
N ASN A 198 -15.34 4.12 12.24
CA ASN A 198 -16.47 3.26 11.87
C ASN A 198 -16.56 3.07 10.34
N LEU A 199 -16.62 4.17 9.57
CA LEU A 199 -16.72 4.08 8.11
C LEU A 199 -15.46 3.43 7.50
N PRO A 200 -14.23 3.90 7.79
CA PRO A 200 -13.01 3.31 7.26
C PRO A 200 -12.84 1.82 7.56
N ILE A 201 -13.13 1.36 8.78
CA ILE A 201 -13.10 -0.08 9.13
C ILE A 201 -14.14 -0.85 8.29
N SER A 202 -15.34 -0.29 8.15
CA SER A 202 -16.41 -0.92 7.36
C SER A 202 -16.04 -1.06 5.88
N LEU A 203 -15.33 -0.09 5.29
CA LEU A 203 -14.78 -0.21 3.94
C LEU A 203 -13.81 -1.39 3.82
N GLY A 204 -12.96 -1.61 4.85
CA GLY A 204 -12.06 -2.75 4.93
C GLY A 204 -12.80 -4.08 4.94
N ILE A 205 -13.84 -4.21 5.77
CA ILE A 205 -14.67 -5.43 5.86
C ILE A 205 -15.37 -5.72 4.52
N LEU A 206 -15.95 -4.69 3.89
CA LEU A 206 -16.57 -4.82 2.56
C LEU A 206 -15.54 -5.21 1.49
N ALA A 207 -14.31 -4.67 1.55
CA ALA A 207 -13.22 -5.08 0.68
C ALA A 207 -12.84 -6.56 0.90
N THR A 208 -12.76 -7.04 2.14
CA THR A 208 -12.50 -8.45 2.46
C THR A 208 -13.58 -9.36 1.88
N TYR A 209 -14.86 -9.01 2.02
CA TYR A 209 -15.95 -9.77 1.42
C TYR A 209 -15.80 -9.87 -0.10
N LEU A 210 -15.49 -8.75 -0.75
CA LEU A 210 -15.33 -8.71 -2.19
C LEU A 210 -14.11 -9.51 -2.64
N ALA A 211 -13.00 -9.48 -1.88
CA ALA A 211 -11.83 -10.32 -2.13
C ALA A 211 -12.18 -11.81 -2.07
N LEU A 212 -12.93 -12.25 -1.05
CA LEU A 212 -13.37 -13.64 -0.92
C LEU A 212 -14.25 -14.07 -2.09
N VAL A 213 -15.18 -13.23 -2.53
CA VAL A 213 -16.01 -13.47 -3.71
C VAL A 213 -15.16 -13.57 -4.97
N LEU A 214 -14.23 -12.64 -5.19
CA LEU A 214 -13.36 -12.59 -6.37
C LEU A 214 -12.44 -13.83 -6.44
N VAL A 215 -11.82 -14.22 -5.33
CA VAL A 215 -10.94 -15.40 -5.25
C VAL A 215 -11.74 -16.68 -5.46
N SER A 216 -12.87 -16.84 -4.75
CA SER A 216 -13.67 -18.07 -4.80
C SER A 216 -14.27 -18.29 -6.19
N THR A 217 -14.87 -17.25 -6.78
CA THR A 217 -15.44 -17.33 -8.13
C THR A 217 -14.38 -17.58 -9.20
N SER A 218 -13.15 -17.09 -8.99
CA SER A 218 -12.02 -17.35 -9.90
C SER A 218 -11.52 -18.80 -9.82
N LYS A 219 -11.46 -19.40 -8.62
CA LYS A 219 -11.13 -20.82 -8.43
C LYS A 219 -12.19 -21.76 -9.01
N LEU A 220 -13.46 -21.33 -9.01
CA LEU A 220 -14.60 -22.10 -9.52
C LEU A 220 -14.92 -21.82 -11.00
N ARG A 221 -14.15 -20.94 -11.67
CA ARG A 221 -14.34 -20.57 -13.07
C ARG A 221 -14.25 -21.79 -13.99
N GLY A 222 -15.27 -22.02 -14.79
CA GLY A 222 -15.33 -23.12 -15.76
C GLY A 222 -15.68 -24.48 -15.16
N LYS A 223 -15.62 -24.64 -13.83
CA LYS A 223 -16.11 -25.83 -13.12
C LYS A 223 -17.59 -25.68 -12.77
N VAL A 224 -17.91 -24.57 -12.10
CA VAL A 224 -19.27 -24.26 -11.61
C VAL A 224 -19.74 -22.92 -12.18
N ILE A 225 -18.86 -21.92 -12.20
CA ILE A 225 -19.22 -20.57 -12.66
C ILE A 225 -18.94 -20.40 -14.14
N LYS A 226 -19.97 -20.05 -14.91
CA LYS A 226 -19.85 -19.77 -16.36
C LYS A 226 -18.87 -18.60 -16.59
N PRO A 227 -17.98 -18.66 -17.60
CA PRO A 227 -16.98 -17.61 -17.83
C PRO A 227 -17.54 -16.19 -18.00
N LYS A 228 -18.74 -16.04 -18.58
CA LYS A 228 -19.41 -14.73 -18.71
C LYS A 228 -19.79 -14.14 -17.35
N ILE A 229 -20.35 -14.96 -16.47
CA ILE A 229 -20.74 -14.57 -15.11
C ILE A 229 -19.50 -14.26 -14.28
N TRP A 230 -18.50 -15.16 -14.32
CA TRP A 230 -17.22 -14.92 -13.65
C TRP A 230 -16.62 -13.59 -14.08
N ARG A 231 -16.61 -13.27 -15.38
CA ARG A 231 -16.06 -12.00 -15.88
C ARG A 231 -16.85 -10.78 -15.36
N ALA A 232 -18.18 -10.88 -15.29
CA ALA A 232 -19.02 -9.81 -14.73
C ALA A 232 -18.71 -9.57 -13.25
N ILE A 233 -18.62 -10.65 -12.45
CA ILE A 233 -18.21 -10.58 -11.05
C ILE A 233 -16.79 -10.03 -10.94
N HIS A 234 -15.86 -10.50 -11.75
CA HIS A 234 -14.47 -10.09 -11.67
C HIS A 234 -14.25 -8.61 -12.01
N TYR A 235 -15.19 -7.94 -12.71
CA TYR A 235 -15.15 -6.49 -12.88
C TYR A 235 -15.38 -5.70 -11.58
N THR A 236 -15.96 -6.30 -10.55
CA THR A 236 -16.06 -5.65 -9.23
C THR A 236 -14.69 -5.52 -8.55
N SER A 237 -13.62 -6.13 -9.09
CA SER A 237 -12.24 -5.93 -8.63
C SER A 237 -11.79 -4.46 -8.60
N PHE A 238 -12.35 -3.60 -9.46
CA PHE A 238 -12.10 -2.15 -9.37
C PHE A 238 -12.74 -1.54 -8.12
N GLY A 239 -13.94 -1.99 -7.75
CA GLY A 239 -14.59 -1.61 -6.49
C GLY A 239 -13.81 -2.11 -5.28
N PHE A 240 -13.30 -3.35 -5.33
CA PHE A 240 -12.38 -3.86 -4.31
C PHE A 240 -11.16 -2.95 -4.15
N TYR A 241 -10.54 -2.54 -5.26
CA TYR A 241 -9.38 -1.65 -5.23
C TYR A 241 -9.66 -0.34 -4.51
N LEU A 242 -10.77 0.31 -4.84
CA LEU A 242 -11.16 1.56 -4.21
C LEU A 242 -11.49 1.38 -2.72
N LEU A 243 -12.25 0.35 -2.36
CA LEU A 243 -12.60 0.08 -0.97
C LEU A 243 -11.37 -0.14 -0.10
N PHE A 244 -10.41 -0.96 -0.55
CA PHE A 244 -9.20 -1.21 0.24
C PHE A 244 -8.27 0.01 0.27
N LEU A 245 -8.18 0.79 -0.82
CA LEU A 245 -7.39 2.01 -0.89
C LEU A 245 -7.90 3.04 0.12
N PHE A 246 -9.21 3.32 0.08
CA PHE A 246 -9.81 4.25 1.02
C PHE A 246 -9.78 3.74 2.45
N HIS A 247 -9.98 2.44 2.69
CA HIS A 247 -9.75 1.84 3.99
C HIS A 247 -8.33 2.16 4.50
N GLY A 248 -7.29 1.82 3.73
CA GLY A 248 -5.90 2.06 4.11
C GLY A 248 -5.59 3.53 4.40
N ILE A 249 -5.98 4.44 3.49
CA ILE A 249 -5.75 5.89 3.66
C ILE A 249 -6.46 6.41 4.91
N LEU A 250 -7.73 6.01 5.12
CA LEU A 250 -8.56 6.58 6.16
C LEU A 250 -8.36 5.95 7.54
N THR A 251 -7.88 4.69 7.63
CA THR A 251 -7.55 4.04 8.92
C THR A 251 -6.08 4.12 9.30
N GLY A 252 -5.17 4.29 8.35
CA GLY A 252 -3.73 4.17 8.58
C GLY A 252 -3.22 5.13 9.65
N SER A 253 -2.51 4.60 10.65
CA SER A 253 -1.80 5.42 11.66
C SER A 253 -0.74 6.31 11.01
N ASP A 254 -0.23 5.89 9.86
CA ASP A 254 0.84 6.57 9.13
C ASP A 254 0.35 7.48 8.01
N SER A 255 -0.97 7.68 7.85
CA SER A 255 -1.48 8.38 6.65
C SER A 255 -1.09 9.86 6.56
N ASN A 256 -0.61 10.46 7.65
CA ASN A 256 0.02 11.80 7.64
C ASN A 256 1.50 11.78 7.23
N GLN A 257 2.13 10.61 7.21
CA GLN A 257 3.54 10.46 6.91
C GLN A 257 3.79 10.43 5.39
N LEU A 258 4.82 11.13 4.95
CA LEU A 258 5.14 11.29 3.53
C LEU A 258 5.40 9.95 2.82
N TRP A 259 6.07 9.01 3.49
CA TRP A 259 6.35 7.69 2.92
C TRP A 259 5.06 6.90 2.66
N ALA A 260 4.07 6.97 3.55
CA ALA A 260 2.80 6.27 3.41
C ALA A 260 1.95 6.90 2.29
N GLN A 261 1.90 8.23 2.26
CA GLN A 261 1.28 8.98 1.16
C GLN A 261 1.92 8.64 -0.18
N GLY A 262 3.26 8.50 -0.22
CA GLY A 262 4.01 8.03 -1.39
C GLY A 262 3.56 6.65 -1.85
N ILE A 263 3.43 5.68 -0.94
CA ILE A 263 2.93 4.32 -1.28
C ILE A 263 1.52 4.38 -1.88
N TYR A 264 0.60 5.16 -1.29
CA TYR A 264 -0.76 5.32 -1.81
C TYR A 264 -0.78 5.98 -3.19
N LEU A 265 -0.02 7.07 -3.36
CA LEU A 265 0.06 7.82 -4.60
C LEU A 265 0.65 6.96 -5.73
N ILE A 266 1.77 6.29 -5.48
CA ILE A 266 2.41 5.38 -6.44
C ILE A 266 1.45 4.27 -6.87
N SER A 267 0.71 3.67 -5.92
CA SER A 267 -0.31 2.66 -6.23
C SER A 267 -1.37 3.21 -7.20
N VAL A 268 -1.95 4.37 -6.90
CA VAL A 268 -2.98 5.01 -7.73
C VAL A 268 -2.45 5.36 -9.11
N ILE A 269 -1.25 5.95 -9.18
CA ILE A 269 -0.59 6.32 -10.44
C ILE A 269 -0.38 5.09 -11.31
N ILE A 270 0.24 4.02 -10.79
CA ILE A 270 0.54 2.82 -11.57
C ILE A 270 -0.75 2.14 -12.05
N VAL A 271 -1.74 1.95 -11.18
CA VAL A 271 -3.01 1.30 -11.52
C VAL A 271 -3.77 2.12 -12.57
N THR A 272 -3.84 3.44 -12.40
CA THR A 272 -4.52 4.32 -13.35
C THR A 272 -3.82 4.34 -14.70
N THR A 273 -2.48 4.42 -14.73
CA THR A 273 -1.71 4.38 -15.98
C THR A 273 -1.92 3.05 -16.71
N LEU A 274 -1.85 1.91 -16.02
CA LEU A 274 -2.12 0.59 -16.63
C LEU A 274 -3.55 0.48 -17.16
N LEU A 275 -4.53 1.04 -16.44
CA LEU A 275 -5.92 1.06 -16.86
C LEU A 275 -6.12 1.92 -18.13
N LEU A 276 -5.53 3.11 -18.17
CA LEU A 276 -5.57 4.00 -19.33
C LEU A 276 -4.91 3.34 -20.54
N VAL A 277 -3.70 2.78 -20.38
CA VAL A 277 -3.01 2.03 -21.43
C VAL A 277 -3.92 0.93 -21.99
N ARG A 278 -4.61 0.18 -21.13
CA ARG A 278 -5.56 -0.85 -21.55
C ARG A 278 -6.73 -0.30 -22.37
N ILE A 279 -7.34 0.79 -21.92
CA ILE A 279 -8.48 1.44 -22.61
C ILE A 279 -8.05 1.96 -23.98
N PHE A 280 -6.93 2.69 -24.04
CA PHE A 280 -6.44 3.29 -25.28
C PHE A 280 -5.91 2.24 -26.25
N ALA A 281 -5.13 1.25 -25.80
CA ALA A 281 -4.63 0.18 -26.68
C ALA A 281 -5.76 -0.58 -27.38
N LYS A 282 -6.88 -0.82 -26.68
CA LYS A 282 -8.08 -1.42 -27.29
C LYS A 282 -8.68 -0.54 -28.38
N LYS A 283 -8.83 0.78 -28.12
CA LYS A 283 -9.38 1.74 -29.08
C LYS A 283 -8.52 1.83 -30.35
N TYR A 284 -7.19 1.95 -30.19
CA TYR A 284 -6.26 2.03 -31.32
C TYR A 284 -6.22 0.74 -32.15
N PHE A 285 -6.23 -0.42 -31.51
CA PHE A 285 -6.25 -1.71 -32.20
C PHE A 285 -7.52 -1.87 -33.08
N ILE A 286 -8.69 -1.48 -32.55
CA ILE A 286 -9.94 -1.52 -33.32
C ILE A 286 -9.88 -0.55 -34.51
N GLN A 287 -9.31 0.65 -34.33
CA GLN A 287 -9.16 1.62 -35.40
C GLN A 287 -8.22 1.12 -36.51
N SER A 288 -7.10 0.47 -36.18
CA SER A 288 -6.17 -0.04 -37.20
C SER A 288 -6.79 -1.13 -38.06
N ILE A 289 -7.54 -2.05 -37.46
CA ILE A 289 -8.27 -3.09 -38.21
C ILE A 289 -9.28 -2.46 -39.16
N LYS A 290 -10.08 -1.49 -38.70
CA LYS A 290 -11.04 -0.79 -39.56
C LYS A 290 -10.35 -0.10 -40.74
N SER A 291 -9.20 0.55 -40.52
CA SER A 291 -8.46 1.19 -41.60
C SER A 291 -7.86 0.21 -42.63
N GLN A 292 -7.44 -0.98 -42.21
CA GLN A 292 -6.94 -2.01 -43.13
C GLN A 292 -8.09 -2.58 -43.98
N VAL A 293 -9.22 -2.92 -43.35
CA VAL A 293 -10.41 -3.42 -44.06
C VAL A 293 -10.98 -2.40 -45.05
N SER A 294 -10.92 -1.10 -44.73
CA SER A 294 -11.32 -0.03 -45.66
C SER A 294 -10.34 0.21 -46.80
N ALA A 295 -9.06 -0.16 -46.66
CA ALA A 295 -8.05 0.00 -47.70
C ALA A 295 -8.02 -1.20 -48.69
N GLU A 296 -8.60 -2.33 -48.30
CA GLU A 296 -8.76 -3.53 -49.13
C GLU A 296 -10.07 -3.55 -49.95
N LYS A 297 -10.93 -2.53 -49.78
CA LYS A 297 -12.17 -2.33 -50.56
C LYS A 297 -12.01 -1.19 -51.53
#